data_AF-A0A348D8G6-F1
#
_entry.id   AF-A0A348D8G6-F1
#
_cell.length_a   1.000
_cell.length_b   1.000
_cell.length_c   1.000
_cell.angle_alpha   90.00
_cell.angle_beta   90.00
_cell.angle_gamma   90.00
#
_symmetry.space_group_name_H-M   'P 1'
#
loop_
_entity.id
_entity.type
_entity.pdbx_description
1 polymer ?
#
loop_
_entity_poly.entity_id
_entity_poly.type
_entity_poly.pdbx_seq_one_letter_code
_entity_poly.pdbx_strand_id
1 'polypeptide(L)'
;MKLNITSILYRMATGRDDEIDKLLAQLAEGKKTACSPLAIRFKPAVRDFITLMSGRLGISSAELVNLLVEGVLRETLTPRQSSVTRIPERFWLLMDEHKLTATEVACFLSDWKINLSVLESRERTMDCLTSPLLQKLSEWFYISVEWLEGTASQPIHHLTVFNDWFEAARILKKRIRESDPGNILTRPEIFLAKEMDMNGHELEDTFIFIRRYHVINDIKIRVVECIGYCSTAGYLRKQYESFLSMCGLLYKAEAIFQSDTYLASGQILNILRTGEALPISVLRKIKALRRNAEGIYSQSMWNSSEQIPYLLPDRFINDEWRKITEDIITAKPE
;
A
#
# COMPACT_ATOMS: atom_id res chain seq x y z
N MET A 1 -38.95 8.88 -9.83
CA MET A 1 -37.97 8.01 -9.12
C MET A 1 -36.58 8.50 -9.48
N LYS A 2 -35.77 8.93 -8.49
CA LYS A 2 -34.42 9.45 -8.75
C LYS A 2 -33.50 8.25 -8.98
N LEU A 3 -32.98 8.08 -10.20
CA LEU A 3 -32.01 7.03 -10.51
C LEU A 3 -30.76 7.25 -9.63
N ASN A 4 -30.39 6.24 -8.86
CA ASN A 4 -29.11 6.17 -8.13
C ASN A 4 -28.19 5.15 -8.80
N ILE A 5 -26.89 5.21 -8.52
CA ILE A 5 -25.89 4.35 -9.19
C ILE A 5 -26.24 2.86 -9.04
N THR A 6 -26.68 2.42 -7.85
CA THR A 6 -27.06 1.04 -7.59
C THR A 6 -28.20 0.57 -8.49
N SER A 7 -29.26 1.38 -8.63
CA SER A 7 -30.40 1.06 -9.52
C SER A 7 -30.01 1.10 -10.99
N ILE A 8 -29.06 1.95 -11.38
CA ILE A 8 -28.53 2.00 -12.76
C ILE A 8 -27.75 0.72 -13.06
N LEU A 9 -26.76 0.38 -12.24
CA LEU A 9 -25.90 -0.80 -12.45
C LEU A 9 -26.72 -2.09 -12.40
N TYR A 10 -27.67 -2.20 -11.46
CA TYR A 10 -28.58 -3.35 -11.41
C TYR A 10 -29.37 -3.51 -12.70
N ARG A 11 -29.97 -2.43 -13.21
CA ARG A 11 -30.75 -2.47 -14.45
C ARG A 11 -29.90 -2.78 -15.67
N MET A 12 -28.67 -2.26 -15.73
CA MET A 12 -27.71 -2.59 -16.78
C MET A 12 -27.36 -4.09 -16.76
N ALA A 13 -27.11 -4.64 -15.58
CA ALA A 13 -26.80 -6.06 -15.43
C ALA A 13 -27.99 -6.97 -15.80
N THR A 14 -29.22 -6.60 -15.42
CA THR A 14 -30.42 -7.41 -15.68
C THR A 14 -31.01 -7.21 -17.08
N GLY A 15 -30.75 -6.07 -17.71
CA GLY A 15 -31.31 -5.68 -19.01
C GLY A 15 -30.42 -6.02 -20.20
N ARG A 16 -29.60 -7.08 -20.08
CA ARG A 16 -28.65 -7.49 -21.11
C ARG A 16 -29.37 -8.07 -22.33
N ASP A 17 -29.00 -7.62 -23.52
CA ASP A 17 -29.52 -8.06 -24.81
C ASP A 17 -28.40 -8.25 -25.86
N ASP A 18 -28.78 -8.70 -27.05
CA ASP A 18 -27.86 -8.99 -28.16
C ASP A 18 -27.10 -7.74 -28.66
N GLU A 19 -27.64 -6.53 -28.47
CA GLU A 19 -26.95 -5.30 -28.85
C GLU A 19 -25.83 -4.96 -27.86
N ILE A 20 -26.10 -5.11 -26.57
CA ILE A 20 -25.09 -4.94 -25.51
C ILE A 20 -23.96 -5.95 -25.70
N ASP A 21 -24.26 -7.21 -26.06
CA ASP A 21 -23.24 -8.23 -26.30
C ASP A 21 -22.35 -7.90 -27.50
N LYS A 22 -22.89 -7.31 -28.57
CA LYS A 22 -22.10 -6.81 -29.71
C LYS A 22 -21.15 -5.68 -29.31
N LEU A 23 -21.61 -4.74 -28.48
CA LEU A 23 -20.77 -3.65 -27.97
C LEU A 23 -19.63 -4.17 -27.08
N LEU A 24 -19.90 -5.17 -26.25
CA LEU A 24 -18.88 -5.83 -25.42
C LEU A 24 -17.83 -6.55 -26.27
N ALA A 25 -18.23 -7.21 -27.37
CA ALA A 25 -17.28 -7.82 -28.31
C ALA A 25 -16.38 -6.78 -28.98
N GLN A 26 -16.92 -5.63 -29.38
CA GLN A 26 -16.14 -4.53 -29.96
C GLN A 26 -15.14 -3.92 -28.97
N LEU A 27 -15.53 -3.80 -27.69
CA LEU A 27 -14.65 -3.38 -26.61
C LEU A 27 -13.50 -4.37 -26.38
N ALA A 28 -13.79 -5.68 -26.43
CA ALA A 28 -12.76 -6.71 -26.31
C ALA A 28 -11.74 -6.68 -27.46
N GLU A 29 -12.16 -6.34 -28.67
CA GLU A 29 -11.30 -6.24 -29.86
C GLU A 29 -10.48 -4.94 -29.91
N GLY A 30 -10.67 -3.99 -28.98
CA GLY A 30 -9.92 -2.74 -28.93
C GLY A 30 -10.10 -1.83 -30.15
N LYS A 31 -11.16 -2.05 -30.95
CA LYS A 31 -11.42 -1.26 -32.16
C LYS A 31 -11.80 0.16 -31.77
N LYS A 32 -10.91 1.11 -32.06
CA LYS A 32 -11.22 2.55 -32.05
C LYS A 32 -12.18 2.84 -33.20
N THR A 33 -13.48 2.66 -32.97
CA THR A 33 -14.49 3.13 -33.90
C THR A 33 -14.53 4.66 -33.81
N ALA A 34 -14.24 5.33 -34.92
CA ALA A 34 -14.42 6.77 -35.05
C ALA A 34 -15.91 7.07 -34.91
N CYS A 35 -16.32 7.40 -33.69
CA CYS A 35 -17.70 7.74 -33.36
C CYS A 35 -17.86 9.26 -33.39
N SER A 36 -19.05 9.71 -33.80
CA SER A 36 -19.43 11.12 -33.72
C SER A 36 -19.16 11.65 -32.30
N PRO A 37 -18.56 12.85 -32.15
CA PRO A 37 -18.17 13.35 -30.84
C PRO A 37 -19.41 13.54 -29.95
N LEU A 38 -19.50 12.74 -28.90
CA LEU A 38 -20.55 12.87 -27.88
C LEU A 38 -20.19 14.02 -26.95
N ALA A 39 -20.92 15.13 -27.04
CA ALA A 39 -20.73 16.28 -26.14
C ALA A 39 -21.43 16.05 -24.80
N ILE A 40 -20.70 15.60 -23.78
CA ILE A 40 -21.22 15.41 -22.42
C ILE A 40 -21.04 16.70 -21.60
N ARG A 41 -22.13 17.21 -21.00
CA ARG A 41 -22.08 18.35 -20.06
C ARG A 41 -21.93 17.86 -18.63
N PHE A 42 -20.77 18.13 -18.02
CA PHE A 42 -20.52 17.83 -16.61
C PHE A 42 -20.92 18.99 -15.70
N LYS A 43 -21.35 18.66 -14.46
CA LYS A 43 -21.44 19.67 -13.39
C LYS A 43 -20.05 20.24 -13.10
N PRO A 44 -19.93 21.51 -12.64
CA PRO A 44 -18.63 22.14 -12.41
C PRO A 44 -17.67 21.31 -11.54
N ALA A 45 -18.12 20.85 -10.37
CA ALA A 45 -17.30 20.02 -9.49
C ALA A 45 -16.82 18.70 -10.13
N VAL A 46 -17.65 18.09 -10.98
CA VAL A 46 -17.29 16.84 -11.70
C VAL A 46 -16.25 17.12 -12.78
N ARG A 47 -16.41 18.24 -13.52
CA ARG A 47 -15.42 18.68 -14.51
C ARG A 47 -14.08 18.98 -13.85
N ASP A 48 -14.10 19.68 -12.73
CA ASP A 48 -12.88 20.07 -12.02
C ASP A 48 -12.17 18.83 -11.46
N PHE A 49 -12.92 17.84 -10.97
CA PHE A 49 -12.39 16.51 -10.60
C PHE A 49 -11.74 15.80 -11.79
N ILE A 50 -12.43 15.69 -12.93
CA ILE A 50 -11.89 15.02 -14.14
C ILE A 50 -10.60 15.72 -14.60
N THR A 51 -10.60 17.06 -14.60
CA THR A 51 -9.44 17.86 -15.00
C THR A 51 -8.26 17.66 -14.06
N LEU A 52 -8.52 17.65 -12.74
CA LEU A 52 -7.49 17.41 -11.73
C LEU A 52 -6.90 16.00 -11.84
N MET A 53 -7.74 14.97 -11.99
CA MET A 53 -7.29 13.59 -12.02
C MET A 53 -6.58 13.23 -13.32
N SER A 54 -7.10 13.69 -14.47
CA SER A 54 -6.43 13.50 -15.77
C SER A 54 -5.05 14.16 -15.80
N GLY A 55 -4.94 15.39 -15.26
CA GLY A 55 -3.65 16.07 -15.10
C GLY A 55 -2.67 15.33 -14.19
N ARG A 56 -3.15 14.69 -13.10
CA ARG A 56 -2.31 13.87 -12.22
C ARG A 56 -1.86 12.55 -12.86
N LEU A 57 -2.69 11.98 -13.73
CA LEU A 57 -2.41 10.74 -14.45
C LEU A 57 -1.64 10.97 -15.75
N GLY A 58 -1.51 12.22 -16.21
CA GLY A 58 -0.80 12.55 -17.45
C GLY A 58 -1.56 12.17 -18.73
N ILE A 59 -2.88 11.97 -18.64
CA ILE A 59 -3.75 11.59 -19.77
C ILE A 59 -4.77 12.69 -20.08
N SER A 60 -5.47 12.58 -21.20
CA SER A 60 -6.54 13.53 -21.53
C SER A 60 -7.80 13.28 -20.67
N SER A 61 -8.61 14.32 -20.46
CA SER A 61 -9.92 14.18 -19.79
C SER A 61 -10.85 13.18 -20.50
N ALA A 62 -10.82 13.13 -21.84
CA ALA A 62 -11.63 12.21 -22.62
C ALA A 62 -11.18 10.76 -22.44
N GLU A 63 -9.87 10.53 -22.39
CA GLU A 63 -9.29 9.22 -22.13
C GLU A 63 -9.63 8.72 -20.73
N LEU A 64 -9.54 9.58 -19.71
CA LEU A 64 -9.98 9.24 -18.36
C LEU A 64 -11.46 8.83 -18.31
N VAL A 65 -12.33 9.59 -18.99
CA VAL A 65 -13.77 9.27 -19.04
C VAL A 65 -14.01 7.94 -19.73
N ASN A 66 -13.32 7.67 -20.85
CA ASN A 66 -13.44 6.39 -21.55
C ASN A 66 -13.00 5.22 -20.67
N LEU A 67 -11.85 5.33 -19.99
CA LEU A 67 -11.36 4.29 -19.08
C LEU A 67 -12.34 4.02 -17.92
N LEU A 68 -12.92 5.07 -17.34
CA LEU A 68 -13.91 4.93 -16.26
C LEU A 68 -15.20 4.25 -16.75
N VAL A 69 -15.72 4.66 -17.91
CA VAL A 69 -16.96 4.08 -18.48
C VAL A 69 -16.72 2.64 -18.91
N GLU A 70 -15.60 2.35 -19.58
CA GLU A 70 -15.21 1.00 -19.97
C GLU A 70 -15.05 0.09 -18.74
N GLY A 71 -14.39 0.58 -17.69
CA GLY A 71 -14.26 -0.15 -16.42
C GLY A 71 -15.62 -0.48 -15.81
N VAL A 72 -16.53 0.49 -15.73
CA VAL A 72 -17.90 0.26 -15.23
C VAL A 72 -18.65 -0.77 -16.08
N LEU A 73 -18.53 -0.71 -17.41
CA LEU A 73 -19.16 -1.66 -18.32
C LEU A 73 -18.62 -3.09 -18.11
N ARG A 74 -17.30 -3.26 -18.07
CA ARG A 74 -16.66 -4.56 -17.87
C ARG A 74 -17.02 -5.16 -16.51
N GLU A 75 -17.00 -4.37 -15.45
CA GLU A 75 -17.30 -4.82 -14.09
C GLU A 75 -18.78 -5.17 -13.89
N THR A 76 -19.68 -4.47 -14.58
CA THR A 76 -21.13 -4.70 -14.44
C THR A 76 -21.61 -5.84 -15.33
N LEU A 77 -21.11 -5.93 -16.56
CA LEU A 77 -21.66 -6.82 -17.59
C LEU A 77 -20.83 -8.08 -17.82
N THR A 78 -19.54 -8.06 -17.47
CA THR A 78 -18.63 -9.20 -17.67
C THR A 78 -17.80 -9.51 -16.41
N PRO A 79 -18.42 -9.72 -15.23
CA PRO A 79 -17.71 -9.80 -13.96
C PRO A 79 -16.70 -10.96 -13.86
N ARG A 80 -16.91 -12.07 -14.59
CA ARG A 80 -15.93 -13.17 -14.65
C ARG A 80 -14.72 -12.85 -15.51
N GLN A 81 -14.91 -12.09 -16.59
CA GLN A 81 -13.79 -11.63 -17.40
C GLN A 81 -13.05 -10.51 -16.67
N SER A 82 -13.76 -9.64 -15.94
CA SER A 82 -13.14 -8.60 -15.13
C SER A 82 -12.26 -9.18 -14.02
N SER A 83 -12.68 -10.27 -13.37
CA SER A 83 -11.83 -10.94 -12.37
C SER A 83 -10.52 -11.46 -12.96
N VAL A 84 -10.55 -12.02 -14.18
CA VAL A 84 -9.34 -12.51 -14.87
C VAL A 84 -8.45 -11.35 -15.33
N THR A 85 -9.03 -10.26 -15.84
CA THR A 85 -8.26 -9.09 -16.27
C THR A 85 -7.60 -8.35 -15.10
N ARG A 86 -8.18 -8.42 -13.90
CA ARG A 86 -7.60 -7.83 -12.68
C ARG A 86 -6.27 -8.45 -12.29
N ILE A 87 -6.03 -9.73 -12.57
CA ILE A 87 -4.81 -10.43 -12.14
C ILE A 87 -3.54 -9.75 -12.71
N PRO A 88 -3.35 -9.66 -14.05
CA PRO A 88 -2.19 -8.98 -14.61
C PRO A 88 -2.18 -7.46 -14.31
N GLU A 89 -3.33 -6.82 -14.13
CA GLU A 89 -3.41 -5.40 -13.76
C GLU A 89 -2.90 -5.13 -12.34
N ARG A 90 -3.31 -5.95 -11.38
CA ARG A 90 -2.88 -5.86 -9.97
C ARG A 90 -1.42 -6.28 -9.79
N PHE A 91 -0.97 -7.26 -10.57
CA PHE A 91 0.45 -7.60 -10.67
C PHE A 91 1.27 -6.37 -11.08
N TRP A 92 0.93 -5.71 -12.19
CA TRP A 92 1.69 -4.54 -12.65
C TRP A 92 1.54 -3.34 -11.71
N LEU A 93 0.36 -3.10 -11.16
CA LEU A 93 0.15 -2.07 -10.13
C LEU A 93 1.08 -2.29 -8.93
N LEU A 94 1.23 -3.53 -8.48
CA LEU A 94 2.15 -3.86 -7.38
C LEU A 94 3.60 -3.56 -7.76
N MET A 95 4.05 -4.01 -8.93
CA MET A 95 5.43 -3.75 -9.40
C MET A 95 5.71 -2.25 -9.54
N ASP A 96 4.79 -1.50 -10.14
CA ASP A 96 4.90 -0.06 -10.35
C ASP A 96 4.94 0.72 -9.02
N GLU A 97 4.14 0.30 -8.04
CA GLU A 97 4.16 0.89 -6.70
C GLU A 97 5.47 0.59 -5.95
N HIS A 98 6.10 -0.55 -6.23
CA HIS A 98 7.48 -0.83 -5.78
C HIS A 98 8.56 -0.18 -6.66
N LYS A 99 8.17 0.54 -7.72
CA LYS A 99 9.04 1.21 -8.71
C LYS A 99 9.99 0.23 -9.41
N LEU A 100 9.52 -0.98 -9.67
CA LEU A 100 10.29 -1.99 -10.38
C LEU A 100 10.11 -1.80 -11.88
N THR A 101 11.23 -1.69 -12.59
CA THR A 101 11.25 -1.69 -14.06
C THR A 101 10.95 -3.09 -14.60
N ALA A 102 10.46 -3.20 -15.84
CA ALA A 102 10.20 -4.50 -16.47
C ALA A 102 11.44 -5.43 -16.47
N THR A 103 12.64 -4.86 -16.60
CA THR A 103 13.91 -5.58 -16.49
C THR A 103 14.18 -6.13 -15.09
N GLU A 104 13.90 -5.33 -14.05
CA GLU A 104 14.02 -5.78 -12.66
C GLU A 104 12.97 -6.85 -12.35
N VAL A 105 11.74 -6.70 -12.84
CA VAL A 105 10.68 -7.71 -12.69
C VAL A 105 11.06 -9.03 -13.36
N ALA A 106 11.64 -9.00 -14.56
CA ALA A 106 12.10 -10.21 -15.25
C ALA A 106 13.24 -10.92 -14.49
N CYS A 107 14.17 -10.16 -13.90
CA CYS A 107 15.25 -10.73 -13.08
C CYS A 107 14.71 -11.29 -11.77
N PHE A 108 13.82 -10.55 -11.11
CA PHE A 108 13.12 -10.96 -9.89
C PHE A 108 12.36 -12.28 -10.06
N LEU A 109 11.69 -12.46 -11.20
CA LEU A 109 10.85 -13.62 -11.49
C LEU A 109 11.53 -14.68 -12.39
N SER A 110 12.86 -14.65 -12.50
CA SER A 110 13.61 -15.56 -13.40
C SER A 110 13.34 -17.03 -13.11
N ASP A 111 13.25 -17.41 -11.82
CA ASP A 111 12.97 -18.80 -11.40
C ASP A 111 11.59 -19.30 -11.82
N TRP A 112 10.66 -18.35 -12.05
CA TRP A 112 9.31 -18.61 -12.52
C TRP A 112 9.22 -18.61 -14.05
N LYS A 113 10.37 -18.54 -14.75
CA LYS A 113 10.48 -18.48 -16.21
C LYS A 113 9.80 -17.26 -16.83
N ILE A 114 9.59 -16.20 -16.05
CA ILE A 114 9.00 -14.94 -16.52
C ILE A 114 10.15 -14.03 -16.96
N ASN A 115 10.36 -13.95 -18.27
CA ASN A 115 11.35 -13.06 -18.88
C ASN A 115 10.65 -11.89 -19.60
N LEU A 116 11.44 -10.96 -20.16
CA LEU A 116 10.89 -9.78 -20.86
C LEU A 116 9.89 -10.13 -21.98
N SER A 117 10.10 -11.21 -22.72
CA SER A 117 9.19 -11.63 -23.81
C SER A 117 7.85 -12.17 -23.30
N VAL A 118 7.81 -12.62 -22.04
CA VAL A 118 6.56 -12.98 -21.33
C VAL A 118 5.88 -11.70 -20.87
N LEU A 119 6.62 -10.79 -20.23
CA LEU A 119 6.10 -9.52 -19.69
C LEU A 119 5.56 -8.57 -20.76
N GLU A 120 6.12 -8.59 -21.97
CA GLU A 120 5.65 -7.80 -23.11
C GLU A 120 4.22 -8.20 -23.55
N SER A 121 3.85 -9.47 -23.37
CA SER A 121 2.55 -9.99 -23.74
C SER A 121 1.66 -10.16 -22.52
N ARG A 122 0.54 -9.43 -22.48
CA ARG A 122 -0.47 -9.56 -21.42
C ARG A 122 -0.97 -10.99 -21.25
N GLU A 123 -1.23 -11.68 -22.36
CA GLU A 123 -1.72 -13.07 -22.35
C GLU A 123 -0.68 -14.02 -21.76
N ARG A 124 0.56 -13.96 -22.24
CA ARG A 124 1.65 -14.80 -21.69
C ARG A 124 1.94 -14.50 -20.23
N THR A 125 1.89 -13.22 -19.85
CA THR A 125 2.04 -12.82 -18.45
C THR A 125 0.96 -13.48 -17.60
N MET A 126 -0.30 -13.42 -18.04
CA MET A 126 -1.42 -14.04 -17.35
C MET A 126 -1.24 -15.56 -17.18
N ASP A 127 -0.78 -16.25 -18.22
CA ASP A 127 -0.52 -17.70 -18.19
C ASP A 127 0.56 -18.09 -17.15
N CYS A 128 1.50 -17.18 -16.85
CA CYS A 128 2.54 -17.40 -15.86
C CYS A 128 2.15 -17.00 -14.43
N LEU A 129 1.13 -16.15 -14.25
CA LEU A 129 0.61 -15.71 -12.94
C LEU A 129 -0.23 -16.79 -12.25
N THR A 130 0.41 -17.94 -12.00
CA THR A 130 -0.18 -19.11 -11.35
C THR A 130 -0.41 -18.88 -9.85
N SER A 131 -1.35 -19.61 -9.24
CA SER A 131 -1.65 -19.51 -7.80
C SER A 131 -0.41 -19.64 -6.89
N PRO A 132 0.54 -20.58 -7.12
CA PRO A 132 1.78 -20.64 -6.32
C PRO A 132 2.64 -19.36 -6.42
N LEU A 133 2.71 -18.74 -7.60
CA LEU A 133 3.42 -17.49 -7.77
C LEU A 133 2.69 -16.34 -7.07
N LEU A 134 1.37 -16.25 -7.21
CA LEU A 134 0.57 -15.21 -6.56
C LEU A 134 0.68 -15.31 -5.02
N GLN A 135 0.69 -16.52 -4.48
CA GLN A 135 0.93 -16.75 -3.05
C GLN A 135 2.33 -16.29 -2.64
N LYS A 136 3.36 -16.55 -3.46
CA LYS A 136 4.72 -16.07 -3.18
C LYS A 136 4.85 -14.56 -3.23
N LEU A 137 4.21 -13.90 -4.20
CA LEU A 137 4.11 -12.44 -4.26
C LEU A 137 3.39 -11.89 -3.02
N SER A 138 2.27 -12.51 -2.62
CA SER A 138 1.54 -12.15 -1.40
C SER A 138 2.43 -12.17 -0.15
N GLU A 139 3.22 -13.23 0.01
CA GLU A 139 4.18 -13.38 1.11
C GLU A 139 5.31 -12.35 1.06
N TRP A 140 5.89 -12.13 -0.13
CA TRP A 140 7.00 -11.19 -0.30
C TRP A 140 6.59 -9.74 -0.11
N PHE A 141 5.37 -9.36 -0.48
CA PHE A 141 4.89 -7.98 -0.46
C PHE A 141 3.93 -7.65 0.69
N TYR A 142 3.56 -8.62 1.53
CA TYR A 142 2.62 -8.44 2.65
C TYR A 142 1.24 -7.93 2.22
N ILE A 143 0.69 -8.55 1.17
CA ILE A 143 -0.61 -8.22 0.60
C ILE A 143 -1.51 -9.45 0.54
N SER A 144 -2.80 -9.26 0.31
CA SER A 144 -3.78 -10.33 0.13
C SER A 144 -3.54 -11.09 -1.17
N VAL A 145 -3.51 -12.43 -1.08
CA VAL A 145 -3.48 -13.30 -2.26
C VAL A 145 -4.79 -13.21 -3.04
N GLU A 146 -5.92 -13.10 -2.35
CA GLU A 146 -7.26 -12.93 -2.92
C GLU A 146 -7.37 -11.62 -3.71
N TRP A 147 -6.65 -10.58 -3.28
CA TRP A 147 -6.50 -9.38 -4.10
C TRP A 147 -5.69 -9.66 -5.35
N LEU A 148 -4.54 -10.32 -5.27
CA LEU A 148 -3.79 -10.68 -6.49
C LEU A 148 -4.59 -11.58 -7.45
N GLU A 149 -5.40 -12.48 -6.92
CA GLU A 149 -6.28 -13.39 -7.68
C GLU A 149 -7.52 -12.71 -8.27
N GLY A 150 -7.74 -11.42 -8.01
CA GLY A 150 -8.88 -10.68 -8.56
C GLY A 150 -10.20 -10.85 -7.79
N THR A 151 -10.21 -11.63 -6.70
CA THR A 151 -11.42 -12.05 -5.97
C THR A 151 -11.79 -11.08 -4.84
N ALA A 152 -10.80 -10.52 -4.13
CA ALA A 152 -11.01 -9.46 -3.14
C ALA A 152 -10.84 -8.06 -3.74
N SER A 153 -11.44 -7.04 -3.13
CA SER A 153 -11.26 -5.64 -3.58
C SER A 153 -10.07 -4.94 -2.92
N GLN A 154 -9.71 -5.37 -1.72
CA GLN A 154 -8.73 -4.70 -0.84
C GLN A 154 -7.37 -5.40 -0.92
N PRO A 155 -6.25 -4.69 -1.22
CA PRO A 155 -4.91 -5.26 -1.18
C PRO A 155 -4.46 -5.79 0.18
N ILE A 156 -5.12 -5.41 1.26
CA ILE A 156 -4.82 -5.88 2.62
C ILE A 156 -6.15 -6.29 3.25
N HIS A 157 -6.22 -7.46 3.89
CA HIS A 157 -7.45 -7.94 4.53
C HIS A 157 -7.91 -6.98 5.62
N HIS A 158 -7.15 -6.88 6.72
CA HIS A 158 -7.38 -5.92 7.80
C HIS A 158 -6.05 -5.67 8.51
N LEU A 159 -5.80 -4.43 8.91
CA LEU A 159 -4.67 -4.12 9.78
C LEU A 159 -4.95 -4.63 11.19
N THR A 160 -3.90 -5.13 11.85
CA THR A 160 -3.99 -5.48 13.27
C THR A 160 -4.17 -4.23 14.12
N VAL A 161 -5.18 -4.25 14.98
CA VAL A 161 -5.32 -3.28 16.08
C VAL A 161 -4.65 -3.89 17.29
N PHE A 162 -3.52 -3.35 17.70
CA PHE A 162 -2.81 -3.86 18.86
C PHE A 162 -3.49 -3.41 20.14
N ASN A 163 -3.74 -4.34 21.04
CA ASN A 163 -4.30 -4.02 22.36
C ASN A 163 -3.28 -3.32 23.25
N ASP A 164 -2.00 -3.62 23.03
CA ASP A 164 -0.87 -3.07 23.77
C ASP A 164 0.39 -2.98 22.89
N TRP A 165 1.39 -2.25 23.38
CA TRP A 165 2.64 -2.08 22.62
C TRP A 165 3.52 -3.34 22.67
N PHE A 166 3.28 -4.28 23.57
CA PHE A 166 4.03 -5.55 23.63
C PHE A 166 3.70 -6.46 22.45
N GLU A 167 2.44 -6.47 21.97
CA GLU A 167 2.05 -7.15 20.74
C GLU A 167 2.82 -6.62 19.53
N ALA A 168 2.89 -5.28 19.40
CA ALA A 168 3.69 -4.63 18.36
C ALA A 168 5.18 -5.00 18.46
N ALA A 169 5.73 -5.02 19.68
CA ALA A 169 7.12 -5.41 19.93
C ALA A 169 7.41 -6.87 19.54
N ARG A 170 6.47 -7.79 19.79
CA ARG A 170 6.59 -9.21 19.40
C ARG A 170 6.66 -9.38 17.88
N ILE A 171 5.83 -8.64 17.13
CA ILE A 171 5.89 -8.67 15.66
C ILE A 171 7.20 -8.06 15.17
N LEU A 172 7.62 -6.92 15.73
CA LEU A 172 8.89 -6.29 15.38
C LEU A 172 10.07 -7.23 15.62
N LYS A 173 10.11 -7.91 16.77
CA LYS A 173 11.10 -8.95 17.09
C LYS A 173 11.18 -10.02 16.01
N LYS A 174 10.03 -10.56 15.60
CA LYS A 174 9.96 -11.57 14.52
C LYS A 174 10.56 -11.03 13.22
N ARG A 175 10.19 -9.82 12.81
CA ARG A 175 10.69 -9.20 11.56
C ARG A 175 12.18 -8.88 11.58
N ILE A 176 12.73 -8.53 12.73
CA ILE A 176 14.17 -8.35 12.91
C ILE A 176 14.89 -9.69 12.78
N ARG A 177 14.37 -10.78 13.35
CA ARG A 177 14.97 -12.12 13.26
C ARG A 177 14.99 -12.70 11.85
N GLU A 178 14.01 -12.35 11.03
CA GLU A 178 13.96 -12.73 9.60
C GLU A 178 15.03 -11.99 8.75
N SER A 179 15.74 -11.00 9.31
CA SER A 179 16.73 -10.21 8.59
C SER A 179 18.12 -10.79 8.77
N ASP A 180 18.93 -10.81 7.70
CA ASP A 180 20.35 -11.18 7.78
C ASP A 180 21.13 -10.12 8.59
N PRO A 181 21.73 -10.48 9.75
CA PRO A 181 22.47 -9.53 10.57
C PRO A 181 23.74 -8.99 9.89
N GLY A 182 24.33 -9.77 8.98
CA GLY A 182 25.56 -9.44 8.27
C GLY A 182 25.33 -8.45 7.12
N ASN A 183 24.09 -8.27 6.70
CA ASN A 183 23.73 -7.37 5.61
C ASN A 183 22.96 -6.15 6.15
N ILE A 184 23.67 -5.02 6.24
CA ILE A 184 23.11 -3.76 6.74
C ILE A 184 21.84 -3.36 5.97
N LEU A 185 21.73 -3.72 4.69
CA LEU A 185 20.58 -3.36 3.85
C LEU A 185 19.33 -4.18 4.16
N THR A 186 19.44 -5.38 4.74
CA THR A 186 18.28 -6.18 5.12
C THR A 186 17.72 -5.79 6.49
N ARG A 187 18.47 -5.00 7.27
CA ARG A 187 18.00 -4.47 8.56
C ARG A 187 16.74 -3.63 8.36
N PRO A 188 15.69 -3.84 9.18
CA PRO A 188 14.44 -3.13 8.99
C PRO A 188 14.56 -1.66 9.38
N GLU A 189 13.81 -0.84 8.69
CA GLU A 189 13.56 0.56 9.01
C GLU A 189 12.16 0.68 9.58
N ILE A 190 12.02 1.39 10.69
CA ILE A 190 10.75 1.53 11.41
C ILE A 190 10.19 2.93 11.17
N PHE A 191 8.92 3.00 10.84
CA PHE A 191 8.23 4.26 10.67
C PHE A 191 6.98 4.29 11.52
N LEU A 192 6.84 5.34 12.33
CA LEU A 192 5.66 5.56 13.15
C LEU A 192 4.88 6.73 12.59
N ALA A 193 3.61 6.53 12.26
CA ALA A 193 2.74 7.58 11.76
C ALA A 193 1.57 7.81 12.71
N LYS A 194 1.49 9.01 13.28
CA LYS A 194 0.40 9.41 14.17
C LYS A 194 -0.69 10.10 13.38
N GLU A 195 -1.93 9.77 13.70
CA GLU A 195 -3.08 10.34 13.01
C GLU A 195 -3.37 11.78 13.46
N MET A 196 -3.69 12.64 12.50
CA MET A 196 -4.21 13.98 12.73
C MET A 196 -5.68 14.07 12.30
N ASP A 197 -6.50 14.70 13.12
CA ASP A 197 -7.87 15.04 12.77
C ASP A 197 -7.92 16.18 11.71
N MET A 198 -9.13 16.50 11.27
CA MET A 198 -9.37 17.54 10.25
C MET A 198 -9.01 18.96 10.72
N ASN A 199 -8.90 19.16 12.03
CA ASN A 199 -8.55 20.43 12.66
C ASN A 199 -7.05 20.50 13.00
N GLY A 200 -6.28 19.44 12.70
CA GLY A 200 -4.85 19.34 13.00
C GLY A 200 -4.54 18.90 14.43
N HIS A 201 -5.52 18.43 15.20
CA HIS A 201 -5.29 17.80 16.49
C HIS A 201 -4.79 16.38 16.32
N GLU A 202 -3.81 15.99 17.12
CA GLU A 202 -3.29 14.64 17.13
C GLU A 202 -4.31 13.69 17.76
N LEU A 203 -4.60 12.60 17.06
CA LEU A 203 -5.36 11.47 17.58
C LEU A 203 -4.40 10.48 18.23
N GLU A 204 -4.96 9.61 19.06
CA GLU A 204 -4.18 8.73 19.93
C GLU A 204 -3.64 7.49 19.19
N ASP A 205 -4.06 7.21 17.96
CA ASP A 205 -3.60 6.06 17.20
C ASP A 205 -2.28 6.33 16.46
N THR A 206 -1.34 5.39 16.63
CA THR A 206 -0.06 5.38 15.92
C THR A 206 0.08 4.11 15.08
N PHE A 207 0.25 4.30 13.77
CA PHE A 207 0.50 3.25 12.79
C PHE A 207 1.97 2.91 12.73
N ILE A 208 2.28 1.63 12.56
CA ILE A 208 3.64 1.11 12.55
C ILE A 208 3.91 0.49 11.19
N PHE A 209 4.87 1.07 10.46
CA PHE A 209 5.36 0.51 9.21
C PHE A 209 6.76 -0.04 9.40
N ILE A 210 7.01 -1.16 8.74
CA ILE A 210 8.32 -1.78 8.63
C ILE A 210 8.70 -1.76 7.16
N ARG A 211 9.86 -1.19 6.85
CA ARG A 211 10.43 -1.23 5.52
C ARG A 211 11.72 -2.00 5.54
N ARG A 212 11.89 -2.91 4.59
CA ARG A 212 13.12 -3.69 4.46
C ARG A 212 13.40 -4.04 3.02
N TYR A 213 14.63 -4.44 2.75
CA TYR A 213 14.99 -5.02 1.48
C TYR A 213 14.82 -6.54 1.54
N HIS A 214 14.07 -7.08 0.59
CA HIS A 214 14.11 -8.49 0.24
C HIS A 214 15.12 -8.69 -0.89
N VAL A 215 16.01 -9.66 -0.73
CA VAL A 215 16.93 -10.09 -1.81
C VAL A 215 16.35 -11.33 -2.45
N ILE A 216 15.95 -11.23 -3.71
CA ILE A 216 15.36 -12.32 -4.48
C ILE A 216 16.04 -12.31 -5.84
N ASN A 217 16.72 -13.41 -6.20
CA ASN A 217 17.49 -13.52 -7.45
C ASN A 217 18.46 -12.37 -7.67
N ASP A 218 19.25 -12.06 -6.63
CA ASP A 218 20.22 -10.95 -6.56
C ASP A 218 19.63 -9.54 -6.75
N ILE A 219 18.31 -9.41 -6.92
CA ILE A 219 17.61 -8.13 -6.95
C ILE A 219 17.16 -7.75 -5.55
N LYS A 220 17.43 -6.49 -5.19
CA LYS A 220 17.04 -5.90 -3.92
C LYS A 220 15.72 -5.15 -4.08
N ILE A 221 14.65 -5.72 -3.55
CA ILE A 221 13.31 -5.14 -3.60
C ILE A 221 12.99 -4.50 -2.26
N ARG A 222 12.58 -3.23 -2.30
CA ARG A 222 12.15 -2.52 -1.11
C ARG A 222 10.67 -2.79 -0.86
N VAL A 223 10.39 -3.49 0.23
CA VAL A 223 9.03 -3.85 0.68
C VAL A 223 8.65 -3.00 1.88
N VAL A 224 7.38 -2.64 1.96
CA VAL A 224 6.81 -1.92 3.10
C VAL A 224 5.61 -2.73 3.60
N GLU A 225 5.67 -3.11 4.87
CA GLU A 225 4.56 -3.70 5.62
C GLU A 225 3.99 -2.64 6.56
N CYS A 226 2.67 -2.55 6.67
CA CYS A 226 2.04 -1.89 7.81
C CYS A 226 1.56 -2.98 8.77
N ILE A 227 2.28 -3.19 9.87
CA ILE A 227 1.99 -4.30 10.79
C ILE A 227 0.72 -4.06 11.61
N GLY A 228 0.28 -2.81 11.71
CA GLY A 228 -0.90 -2.45 12.46
C GLY A 228 -0.80 -1.05 13.06
N TYR A 229 -1.69 -0.77 14.00
CA TYR A 229 -1.69 0.46 14.78
C TYR A 229 -2.08 0.19 16.23
N CYS A 230 -1.61 1.05 17.13
CA CYS A 230 -1.88 0.97 18.56
C CYS A 230 -2.21 2.36 19.11
N SER A 231 -3.09 2.39 20.10
CA SER A 231 -3.41 3.62 20.81
C SER A 231 -2.26 4.03 21.74
N THR A 232 -2.08 5.35 21.88
CA THR A 232 -1.14 6.00 22.80
C THR A 232 -1.86 6.64 23.98
N ALA A 233 -3.17 6.39 24.10
CA ALA A 233 -4.07 6.94 25.10
C ALA A 233 -3.83 6.38 26.49
N GLY A 234 -4.10 7.21 27.52
CA GLY A 234 -4.25 6.77 28.90
C GLY A 234 -3.09 5.90 29.41
N TYR A 235 -3.40 4.68 29.86
CA TYR A 235 -2.43 3.78 30.46
C TYR A 235 -1.38 3.24 29.46
N LEU A 236 -1.71 3.23 28.15
CA LEU A 236 -0.81 2.76 27.10
C LEU A 236 0.32 3.74 26.80
N ARG A 237 0.21 5.00 27.23
CA ARG A 237 1.22 6.04 27.00
C ARG A 237 2.61 5.64 27.50
N LYS A 238 2.70 5.05 28.70
CA LYS A 238 3.99 4.60 29.27
C LYS A 238 4.59 3.43 28.49
N GLN A 239 3.75 2.52 28.00
CA GLN A 239 4.22 1.41 27.17
C GLN A 239 4.72 1.90 25.82
N TYR A 240 4.02 2.86 25.22
CA TYR A 240 4.46 3.54 24.00
C TYR A 240 5.82 4.23 24.17
N GLU A 241 6.01 4.98 25.26
CA GLU A 241 7.31 5.61 25.57
C GLU A 241 8.43 4.57 25.75
N SER A 242 8.11 3.43 26.39
CA SER A 242 9.04 2.30 26.52
C SER A 242 9.33 1.62 25.18
N PHE A 243 8.33 1.50 24.30
CA PHE A 243 8.48 0.97 22.95
C PHE A 243 9.37 1.88 22.08
N LEU A 244 9.19 3.20 22.13
CA LEU A 244 10.07 4.16 21.47
C LEU A 244 11.51 4.05 21.99
N SER A 245 11.66 3.88 23.30
CA SER A 245 12.96 3.69 23.94
C SER A 245 13.63 2.40 23.48
N MET A 246 12.87 1.30 23.38
CA MET A 246 13.33 0.05 22.77
C MET A 246 13.80 0.29 21.34
N CYS A 247 13.03 0.97 20.48
CA CYS A 247 13.48 1.31 19.11
C CYS A 247 14.80 2.11 19.12
N GLY A 248 14.97 3.04 20.06
CA GLY A 248 16.22 3.80 20.24
C GLY A 248 17.41 2.91 20.60
N LEU A 249 17.22 1.95 21.52
CA LEU A 249 18.26 0.98 21.87
C LEU A 249 18.56 0.01 20.73
N LEU A 250 17.54 -0.48 20.02
CA LEU A 250 17.72 -1.35 18.85
C LEU A 250 18.51 -0.66 17.75
N TYR A 251 18.27 0.64 17.53
CA TYR A 251 19.06 1.44 16.59
C TYR A 251 20.52 1.57 17.05
N LYS A 252 20.76 1.91 18.32
CA LYS A 252 22.12 1.98 18.89
C LYS A 252 22.87 0.65 18.82
N ALA A 253 22.15 -0.46 18.97
CA ALA A 253 22.68 -1.82 18.88
C ALA A 253 22.73 -2.35 17.45
N GLU A 254 22.45 -1.51 16.44
CA GLU A 254 22.49 -1.88 15.02
C GLU A 254 21.52 -3.00 14.60
N ALA A 255 20.52 -3.32 15.43
CA ALA A 255 19.49 -4.31 15.11
C ALA A 255 18.46 -3.80 14.09
N ILE A 256 18.30 -2.47 13.99
CA ILE A 256 17.46 -1.80 12.99
C ILE A 256 18.28 -0.72 12.27
N PHE A 257 17.94 -0.41 11.02
CA PHE A 257 18.66 0.58 10.23
C PHE A 257 18.31 2.01 10.64
N GLN A 258 17.03 2.30 10.88
CA GLN A 258 16.55 3.61 11.36
C GLN A 258 15.16 3.52 11.99
N SER A 259 14.78 4.55 12.73
CA SER A 259 13.41 4.78 13.19
C SER A 259 13.02 6.24 12.98
N ASP A 260 12.00 6.50 12.18
CA ASP A 260 11.49 7.85 11.92
C ASP A 260 10.02 7.98 12.34
N THR A 261 9.58 9.21 12.60
CA THR A 261 8.24 9.51 13.08
C THR A 261 7.55 10.59 12.25
N TYR A 262 6.28 10.40 11.93
CA TYR A 262 5.51 11.24 11.01
C TYR A 262 4.12 11.55 11.55
N LEU A 263 3.57 12.68 11.11
CA LEU A 263 2.17 13.05 11.26
C LEU A 263 1.46 12.84 9.92
N ALA A 264 0.31 12.18 9.96
CA ALA A 264 -0.45 11.83 8.77
C ALA A 264 -1.92 12.18 8.95
N SER A 265 -2.60 12.58 7.87
CA SER A 265 -4.03 12.91 7.95
C SER A 265 -4.89 11.66 8.21
N GLY A 266 -5.98 11.81 8.95
CA GLY A 266 -6.92 10.70 9.16
C GLY A 266 -7.43 10.09 7.86
N GLN A 267 -7.62 10.88 6.80
CA GLN A 267 -7.99 10.37 5.49
C GLN A 267 -6.99 9.36 4.92
N ILE A 268 -5.68 9.61 5.02
CA ILE A 268 -4.69 8.70 4.41
C ILE A 268 -4.53 7.43 5.22
N LEU A 269 -4.60 7.53 6.54
CA LEU A 269 -4.51 6.37 7.43
C LEU A 269 -5.80 5.54 7.40
N ASN A 270 -6.97 6.17 7.20
CA ASN A 270 -8.23 5.46 7.06
C ASN A 270 -8.27 4.57 5.81
N ILE A 271 -7.70 5.01 4.68
CA ILE A 271 -7.57 4.18 3.47
C ILE A 271 -6.73 2.92 3.75
N LEU A 272 -5.71 3.03 4.61
CA LEU A 272 -4.92 1.87 5.02
C LEU A 272 -5.71 0.97 6.00
N ARG A 273 -6.46 1.58 6.94
CA ARG A 273 -7.33 0.89 7.90
C ARG A 273 -8.44 0.08 7.19
N THR A 274 -9.00 0.63 6.12
CA THR A 274 -9.99 -0.07 5.26
C THR A 274 -9.37 -0.98 4.22
N GLY A 275 -8.03 -1.11 4.20
CA GLY A 275 -7.31 -2.01 3.29
C GLY A 275 -7.37 -1.59 1.82
N GLU A 276 -7.74 -0.34 1.53
CA GLU A 276 -7.96 0.16 0.16
C GLU A 276 -6.67 0.55 -0.59
N ALA A 277 -5.53 0.67 0.11
CA ALA A 277 -4.26 1.04 -0.51
C ALA A 277 -3.10 0.16 -0.07
N LEU A 278 -2.10 0.06 -0.94
CA LEU A 278 -0.83 -0.60 -0.64
C LEU A 278 -0.04 0.20 0.42
N PRO A 279 0.61 -0.46 1.41
CA PRO A 279 1.33 0.23 2.47
C PRO A 279 2.46 1.12 1.93
N ILE A 280 3.15 0.67 0.88
CA ILE A 280 4.25 1.43 0.27
C ILE A 280 3.77 2.77 -0.30
N SER A 281 2.60 2.80 -0.94
CA SER A 281 2.01 4.01 -1.53
C SER A 281 1.62 5.01 -0.44
N VAL A 282 1.00 4.51 0.64
CA VAL A 282 0.63 5.31 1.81
C VAL A 282 1.86 5.89 2.48
N LEU A 283 2.85 5.06 2.82
CA LEU A 283 4.09 5.52 3.45
C LEU A 283 4.83 6.54 2.58
N ARG A 284 4.91 6.32 1.26
CA ARG A 284 5.54 7.28 0.34
C ARG A 284 4.87 8.65 0.38
N LYS A 285 3.54 8.69 0.48
CA LYS A 285 2.76 9.92 0.56
C LYS A 285 2.82 10.58 1.94
N ILE A 286 2.99 9.81 3.01
CA ILE A 286 3.28 10.34 4.35
C ILE A 286 4.68 11.00 4.36
N LYS A 287 5.67 10.34 3.76
CA LYS A 287 7.06 10.83 3.66
C LYS A 287 7.28 11.95 2.65
N ALA A 288 6.29 12.24 1.79
CA ALA A 288 6.44 13.24 0.75
C ALA A 288 6.65 14.63 1.35
N LEU A 289 7.64 15.38 0.86
CA LEU A 289 7.86 16.77 1.25
C LEU A 289 6.65 17.60 0.83
N ARG A 290 6.14 18.41 1.76
CA ARG A 290 5.04 19.35 1.52
C ARG A 290 5.56 20.76 1.62
N ARG A 291 5.00 21.63 0.78
CA ARG A 291 5.30 23.05 0.84
C ARG A 291 4.46 23.67 1.97
N ASN A 292 5.12 24.25 2.96
CA ASN A 292 4.44 24.97 4.04
C ASN A 292 3.91 26.35 3.55
N ALA A 293 3.22 27.08 4.42
CA ALA A 293 2.67 28.40 4.10
C ALA A 293 3.74 29.43 3.67
N GLU A 294 4.99 29.22 4.07
CA GLU A 294 6.15 30.07 3.75
C GLU A 294 6.87 29.62 2.46
N GLY A 295 6.36 28.60 1.78
CA GLY A 295 6.96 28.11 0.55
C GLY A 295 8.12 27.13 0.74
N ILE A 296 8.44 26.74 1.98
CA ILE A 296 9.53 25.83 2.35
C ILE A 296 9.03 24.38 2.30
N TYR A 297 9.84 23.50 1.71
CA TYR A 297 9.55 22.06 1.72
C TYR A 297 9.91 21.46 3.07
N SER A 298 8.93 20.91 3.77
CA SER A 298 9.11 20.20 5.03
C SER A 298 8.32 18.90 5.07
N GLN A 299 8.75 17.97 5.92
CA GLN A 299 7.95 16.81 6.31
C GLN A 299 7.20 17.12 7.59
N SER A 300 5.99 16.58 7.72
CA SER A 300 5.24 16.63 8.96
C SER A 300 5.77 15.53 9.89
N MET A 301 6.74 15.88 10.73
CA MET A 301 7.38 14.99 11.71
C MET A 301 6.83 15.28 13.10
N TRP A 302 6.96 14.34 14.06
CA TRP A 302 6.64 14.62 15.46
C TRP A 302 7.53 15.73 16.03
N ASN A 303 7.03 16.44 17.03
CA ASN A 303 7.83 17.45 17.73
C ASN A 303 9.01 16.81 18.48
N SER A 304 10.03 17.60 18.81
CA SER A 304 11.23 17.12 19.48
C SER A 304 10.96 16.51 20.86
N SER A 305 9.94 16.99 21.58
CA SER A 305 9.56 16.45 22.90
C SER A 305 9.03 15.01 22.84
N GLU A 306 8.24 14.68 21.82
CA GLU A 306 7.70 13.32 21.62
C GLU A 306 8.76 12.33 21.17
N GLN A 307 9.85 12.80 20.57
CA GLN A 307 10.98 11.96 20.18
C GLN A 307 11.96 11.70 21.34
N ILE A 308 11.81 12.39 22.49
CA ILE A 308 12.74 12.24 23.63
C ILE A 308 12.91 10.78 24.08
N PRO A 309 11.86 9.95 24.21
CA PRO A 309 12.03 8.55 24.60
C PRO A 309 12.94 7.77 23.63
N TYR A 310 12.86 8.05 22.33
CA TYR A 310 13.76 7.45 21.34
C TYR A 310 15.20 7.97 21.45
N LEU A 311 15.38 9.28 21.68
CA LEU A 311 16.70 9.93 21.76
C LEU A 311 17.44 9.60 23.06
N LEU A 312 16.71 9.48 24.18
CA LEU A 312 17.23 9.23 25.52
C LEU A 312 16.60 7.96 26.13
N PRO A 313 16.78 6.79 25.50
CA PRO A 313 16.01 5.59 25.82
C PRO A 313 16.22 5.10 27.25
N ASP A 314 17.42 5.26 27.82
CA ASP A 314 17.73 4.83 29.18
C ASP A 314 16.94 5.57 30.27
N ARG A 315 16.35 6.73 29.97
CA ARG A 315 15.51 7.48 30.91
C ARG A 315 14.06 7.02 30.94
N PHE A 316 13.59 6.36 29.87
CA PHE A 316 12.17 6.06 29.67
C PHE A 316 11.87 4.57 29.58
N ILE A 317 12.88 3.73 29.30
CA ILE A 317 12.72 2.29 29.30
C ILE A 317 12.63 1.73 30.73
N ASN A 318 11.72 0.79 30.95
CA ASN A 318 11.62 0.03 32.20
C ASN A 318 12.33 -1.34 32.09
N ASP A 319 12.45 -2.07 33.21
CA ASP A 319 13.18 -3.35 33.26
C ASP A 319 12.57 -4.44 32.36
N GLU A 320 11.25 -4.47 32.21
CA GLU A 320 10.56 -5.43 31.36
C GLU A 320 10.89 -5.20 29.88
N TRP A 321 10.78 -3.96 29.43
CA TRP A 321 11.13 -3.56 28.07
C TRP A 321 12.63 -3.69 27.79
N ARG A 322 13.48 -3.47 28.79
CA ARG A 322 14.93 -3.70 28.69
C ARG A 322 15.24 -5.17 28.41
N LYS A 323 14.60 -6.10 29.14
CA LYS A 323 14.73 -7.55 28.88
C LYS A 323 14.28 -7.93 27.47
N ILE A 324 13.16 -7.39 27.00
CA ILE A 324 12.67 -7.62 25.63
C ILE A 324 13.70 -7.11 24.61
N THR A 325 14.25 -5.92 24.84
CA THR A 325 15.26 -5.32 23.96
C THR A 325 16.51 -6.19 23.89
N GLU A 326 17.03 -6.63 25.04
CA GLU A 326 18.21 -7.49 25.13
C GLU A 326 18.00 -8.84 24.43
N ASP A 327 16.83 -9.45 24.58
CA ASP A 327 16.44 -10.67 23.88
C ASP A 327 16.36 -10.46 22.36
N ILE A 328 15.91 -9.30 21.88
CA ILE A 328 15.95 -8.99 20.43
C ILE A 328 17.40 -8.86 19.94
N ILE A 329 18.26 -8.15 20.67
CA ILE A 329 19.65 -7.89 20.29
C ILE A 329 20.50 -9.17 20.31
N THR A 330 20.28 -10.03 21.30
CA THR A 330 21.08 -11.26 21.51
C THR A 330 20.54 -12.47 20.77
N ALA A 331 19.33 -12.40 20.23
CA ALA A 331 18.76 -13.46 19.42
C ALA A 331 19.58 -13.69 18.14
N LYS A 332 19.84 -14.97 17.85
CA LYS A 332 20.37 -15.39 16.55
C LYS A 332 19.24 -15.31 15.49
N PRO A 333 19.55 -14.99 14.23
CA PRO A 333 18.58 -15.08 13.13
C PRO A 333 18.06 -16.53 13.00
N GLU A 334 16.79 -16.67 12.63
CA GLU A 334 16.07 -17.96 12.49
C GLU A 334 16.16 -18.53 11.08
#